data_AF-A0A355UZX7-F1
#
_entry.id   AF-A0A355UZX7-F1
#
_cell.length_a   1.000
_cell.length_b   1.000
_cell.length_c   1.000
_cell.angle_alpha   90.00
_cell.angle_beta   90.00
_cell.angle_gamma   90.00
#
_symmetry.space_group_name_H-M   'P 1'
#
loop_
_entity.id
_entity.type
_entity.pdbx_description
1 polymer ?
#
loop_
_entity_poly.entity_id
_entity_poly.type
_entity_poly.pdbx_seq_one_letter_code
_entity_poly.pdbx_strand_id
1 'polypeptide(L)'
;MADRLNFERLKKIFSKGRYIKFIVIAGICGIVMIFASGFSEKPDKTVSETESGYDTDLYIQKNEERLRNILENIDGVGKAEIMLTVSCTEEYA
;
A
#
# COMPACT_ATOMS: atom_id res chain seq x y z
N MET A 1 -13.04 33.91 11.71
CA MET A 1 -12.26 35.06 11.19
C MET A 1 -10.77 34.73 11.00
N ALA A 2 -10.20 33.79 11.78
CA ALA A 2 -8.78 33.42 11.72
C ALA A 2 -8.34 32.65 10.44
N ASP A 3 -9.20 31.80 9.87
CA ASP A 3 -8.81 30.98 8.69
C ASP A 3 -8.53 31.81 7.44
N ARG A 4 -9.23 32.94 7.26
CA ARG A 4 -8.99 33.83 6.12
C ARG A 4 -7.64 34.53 6.21
N LEU A 5 -7.18 34.82 7.42
CA LEU A 5 -5.89 35.46 7.68
C LEU A 5 -4.71 34.51 7.38
N ASN A 6 -4.85 33.23 7.72
CA ASN A 6 -3.83 32.21 7.41
C ASN A 6 -3.72 31.94 5.91
N PHE A 7 -4.84 31.91 5.20
CA PHE A 7 -4.87 31.71 3.75
C PHE A 7 -4.18 32.83 2.97
N GLU A 8 -4.38 34.10 3.38
CA GLU A 8 -3.70 35.24 2.75
C GLU A 8 -2.18 35.23 2.99
N ARG A 9 -1.74 34.82 4.18
CA ARG A 9 -0.31 34.67 4.50
C ARG A 9 0.33 33.55 3.70
N LEU A 10 -0.36 32.42 3.55
CA LEU A 10 0.09 31.28 2.75
C LEU A 10 0.22 31.66 1.26
N LYS A 11 -0.76 32.40 0.74
CA LYS A 11 -0.75 32.92 -0.64
C LYS A 11 0.39 33.91 -0.89
N LYS A 12 0.74 34.72 0.12
CA LYS A 12 1.87 35.67 0.06
C LYS A 12 3.24 34.99 0.10
N ILE A 13 3.33 33.81 0.72
CA ILE A 13 4.55 32.97 0.71
C ILE A 13 4.74 32.31 -0.66
N PHE A 14 3.64 31.92 -1.31
CA PHE A 14 3.65 31.34 -2.66
C PHE A 14 4.02 32.34 -3.77
N SER A 15 3.76 33.63 -3.62
CA SER A 15 4.00 34.62 -4.68
C SER A 15 5.44 35.12 -4.80
N LYS A 16 6.35 34.78 -3.87
CA LYS A 16 7.68 35.42 -3.78
C LYS A 16 8.81 34.71 -4.53
N GLY A 17 8.54 33.83 -5.50
CA GLY A 17 9.55 33.06 -6.24
C GLY A 17 10.38 32.07 -5.38
N ARG A 18 10.24 32.11 -4.06
CA ARG A 18 10.90 31.22 -3.09
C ARG A 18 10.13 29.91 -2.87
N TYR A 19 8.90 29.82 -3.37
CA TYR A 19 8.09 28.60 -3.37
C TYR A 19 8.76 27.47 -4.16
N ILE A 20 9.51 27.80 -5.22
CA ILE A 20 10.26 26.81 -6.01
C ILE A 20 11.38 26.15 -5.18
N LYS A 21 11.98 26.88 -4.23
CA LYS A 21 13.00 26.29 -3.34
C LYS A 21 12.34 25.36 -2.32
N PHE A 22 11.16 25.73 -1.82
CA PHE A 22 10.37 24.88 -0.93
C PHE A 22 9.87 23.60 -1.60
N ILE A 23 9.41 23.66 -2.86
CA ILE A 23 8.95 22.47 -3.58
C ILE A 23 10.08 21.49 -3.84
N VAL A 24 11.28 22.00 -4.16
CA VAL A 24 12.48 21.17 -4.37
C VAL A 24 12.92 20.49 -3.06
N ILE A 25 12.91 21.23 -1.95
CA ILE A 25 13.23 20.67 -0.62
C ILE A 25 12.19 19.63 -0.19
N ALA A 26 10.90 19.88 -0.43
CA ALA A 26 9.84 18.93 -0.14
C ALA A 26 9.95 17.65 -0.98
N GLY A 27 10.32 17.78 -2.26
CA GLY A 27 10.57 16.64 -3.15
C GLY A 27 11.74 15.77 -2.69
N ILE A 28 12.89 16.39 -2.36
CA ILE A 28 14.06 15.67 -1.84
C ILE A 28 13.73 14.98 -0.51
N CYS A 29 13.02 15.68 0.39
CA CYS A 29 12.59 15.11 1.66
C CYS A 29 11.68 13.89 1.44
N GLY A 30 10.76 13.95 0.49
CA GLY A 30 9.88 12.83 0.12
C GLY A 30 10.66 11.60 -0.39
N ILE A 31 11.65 11.79 -1.27
CA ILE A 31 12.48 10.70 -1.80
C ILE A 31 13.30 10.05 -0.67
N VAL A 32 13.90 10.85 0.19
CA VAL A 32 14.66 10.36 1.36
C VAL A 32 13.74 9.60 2.33
N MET A 33 12.51 10.07 2.54
CA MET A 33 11.53 9.39 3.40
C MET A 33 11.12 8.02 2.85
N ILE A 34 10.89 7.92 1.54
CA ILE A 34 10.55 6.64 0.88
C ILE A 34 11.71 5.66 1.03
N PHE A 35 12.94 6.11 0.78
CA PHE A 35 14.12 5.26 0.87
C PHE A 35 14.44 4.82 2.31
N ALA A 36 14.27 5.71 3.29
CA ALA A 36 14.46 5.41 4.70
C ALA A 36 13.32 4.55 5.30
N SER A 37 12.16 4.48 4.64
CA SER A 37 11.04 3.64 5.09
C SER A 37 11.38 2.15 5.07
N GLY A 38 12.26 1.71 4.16
CA GLY A 38 12.74 0.33 4.11
C GLY A 38 13.78 -0.03 5.19
N PHE A 39 14.28 0.95 5.95
CA PHE A 39 15.31 0.74 6.99
C PHE A 39 14.75 0.86 8.42
N SER A 40 13.45 1.15 8.56
CA SER A 40 12.82 1.40 9.86
C SER A 40 11.83 0.29 10.18
N GLU A 41 12.30 -0.82 10.74
CA GLU A 41 11.43 -1.70 11.54
C GLU A 41 10.91 -0.87 12.73
N LYS A 42 9.67 -0.39 12.65
CA LYS A 42 9.00 0.30 13.76
C LYS A 42 8.18 -0.71 14.54
N PRO A 43 8.23 -0.69 15.89
CA PRO A 43 7.33 -1.48 16.70
C PRO A 43 5.90 -0.93 16.55
N ASP A 44 4.98 -1.84 16.25
CA ASP A 44 3.52 -1.74 16.25
C ASP A 44 2.91 -0.36 16.50
N LYS A 45 2.32 0.22 15.44
CA LYS A 45 1.16 1.11 15.50
C LYS A 45 0.51 1.25 14.13
N THR A 46 -0.34 0.26 13.84
CA THR A 46 -1.59 0.36 13.07
C THR A 46 -1.73 1.56 12.11
N VAL A 47 -1.07 1.48 10.96
CA VAL A 47 -1.58 2.08 9.73
C VAL A 47 -1.34 1.02 8.68
N SER A 48 -2.41 0.36 8.26
CA SER A 48 -2.42 -0.70 7.24
C SER A 48 -1.67 -0.22 6.01
N GLU A 49 -0.47 -0.76 5.84
CA GLU A 49 0.25 -0.83 4.58
C GLU A 49 -0.73 -1.23 3.48
N THR A 50 -1.00 -0.30 2.56
CA THR A 50 -1.36 -0.68 1.21
C THR A 50 -0.04 -0.91 0.51
N GLU A 51 0.55 -2.07 0.81
CA GLU A 51 1.59 -2.66 -0.02
C GLU A 51 0.94 -2.98 -1.36
N SER A 52 1.30 -2.18 -2.36
CA SER A 52 0.98 -2.42 -3.76
C SER A 52 1.90 -3.49 -4.35
N GLY A 53 2.07 -4.61 -3.64
CA GLY A 53 2.34 -5.89 -4.26
C GLY A 53 0.99 -6.57 -4.34
N TYR A 54 0.50 -6.87 -5.54
CA TYR A 54 -0.64 -7.76 -5.65
C TYR A 54 -0.22 -9.07 -4.98
N ASP A 55 -0.74 -9.29 -3.77
CA ASP A 55 -0.43 -10.44 -2.94
C ASP A 55 -1.13 -11.66 -3.52
N THR A 56 -0.58 -12.11 -4.65
CA THR A 56 -1.04 -13.27 -5.41
C THR A 56 -0.97 -14.50 -4.52
N ASP A 57 0.01 -14.58 -3.63
CA ASP A 57 0.18 -15.66 -2.68
C ASP A 57 -0.90 -15.67 -1.58
N LEU A 58 -1.28 -14.51 -1.04
CA LEU A 58 -2.44 -14.39 -0.14
C LEU A 58 -3.75 -14.72 -0.86
N TYR A 59 -3.89 -14.29 -2.11
CA TYR A 59 -5.05 -14.67 -2.92
C TYR A 59 -5.10 -16.19 -3.11
N ILE A 60 -3.98 -16.82 -3.42
CA ILE A 60 -3.86 -18.27 -3.59
C ILE A 60 -4.26 -18.99 -2.29
N GLN A 61 -3.61 -18.68 -1.17
CA GLN A 61 -3.87 -19.33 0.12
C GLN A 61 -5.33 -19.16 0.57
N LYS A 62 -5.89 -17.95 0.45
CA LYS A 62 -7.27 -17.68 0.85
C LYS A 62 -8.26 -18.51 0.03
N ASN A 63 -7.99 -18.72 -1.26
CA ASN A 63 -8.85 -19.52 -2.11
C ASN A 63 -8.68 -21.02 -1.82
N GLU A 64 -7.45 -21.51 -1.61
CA GLU A 64 -7.19 -22.89 -1.21
C GLU A 64 -7.91 -23.26 0.10
N GLU A 65 -7.82 -22.42 1.12
CA GLU A 65 -8.46 -22.66 2.43
C GLU A 65 -9.99 -22.68 2.31
N ARG A 66 -10.57 -21.75 1.53
CA ARG A 66 -12.01 -21.70 1.29
C ARG A 66 -12.50 -22.95 0.57
N LEU A 67 -11.79 -23.37 -0.47
CA LEU A 67 -12.10 -24.59 -1.22
C LEU A 67 -11.97 -25.83 -0.32
N ARG A 68 -10.92 -25.89 0.51
CA ARG A 68 -10.69 -26.99 1.46
C ARG A 68 -11.85 -27.10 2.42
N ASN A 69 -12.24 -26.00 3.05
CA ASN A 69 -13.32 -25.98 4.01
C ASN A 69 -14.64 -26.45 3.36
N ILE A 70 -14.97 -25.98 2.16
CA ILE A 70 -16.19 -26.42 1.47
C ILE A 70 -16.16 -27.93 1.22
N LEU A 71 -15.05 -28.46 0.72
CA LEU A 71 -14.94 -29.87 0.37
C LEU A 71 -14.89 -30.77 1.61
N GLU A 72 -14.18 -30.39 2.67
CA GLU A 72 -14.12 -31.17 3.91
C GLU A 72 -15.44 -31.17 4.70
N ASN A 73 -16.29 -30.16 4.52
CA ASN A 73 -17.65 -30.14 5.10
C ASN A 73 -18.66 -31.02 4.33
N ILE A 74 -18.28 -31.60 3.19
CA ILE A 74 -19.14 -32.54 2.46
C ILE A 74 -18.93 -33.94 3.04
N ASP A 75 -20.03 -34.55 3.47
CA ASP A 75 -20.03 -35.89 4.07
C ASP A 75 -19.50 -36.94 3.07
N GLY A 76 -18.41 -37.62 3.44
CA GLY A 76 -17.72 -38.62 2.62
C GLY A 76 -16.39 -38.19 1.95
N VAL A 77 -15.97 -36.93 2.07
CA VAL A 77 -14.70 -36.45 1.44
C VAL A 77 -13.45 -36.74 2.29
N GLY A 78 -13.57 -36.86 3.60
CA GLY A 78 -12.41 -37.10 4.49
C GLY A 78 -11.48 -35.88 4.54
N LYS A 79 -10.16 -36.08 4.36
CA LYS A 79 -9.18 -34.98 4.32
C LYS A 79 -8.89 -34.59 2.88
N ALA A 80 -9.01 -33.30 2.57
CA ALA A 80 -8.70 -32.76 1.26
C ALA A 80 -7.45 -31.86 1.32
N GLU A 81 -6.60 -31.96 0.31
CA GLU A 81 -5.45 -31.07 0.10
C GLU A 81 -5.60 -30.42 -1.28
N ILE A 82 -5.43 -29.10 -1.33
CA ILE A 82 -5.74 -28.29 -2.51
C ILE A 82 -4.54 -27.39 -2.78
N MET A 83 -4.15 -27.32 -4.05
CA MET A 83 -3.09 -26.46 -4.58
C MET A 83 -3.65 -25.65 -5.75
N LEU A 84 -3.49 -24.33 -5.72
CA LEU A 84 -3.96 -23.40 -6.73
C LEU A 84 -2.78 -22.75 -7.45
N THR A 85 -2.57 -23.14 -8.70
CA THR A 85 -1.54 -22.54 -9.57
C THR A 85 -2.14 -21.37 -10.35
N VAL A 86 -1.67 -20.16 -10.09
CA VAL A 86 -2.08 -18.95 -10.82
C VAL A 86 -1.00 -18.59 -11.83
N SER A 87 -1.35 -18.63 -13.12
CA SER A 87 -0.47 -18.20 -14.20
C SER A 87 -0.78 -16.75 -14.57
N CYS A 88 0.09 -15.80 -14.22
CA CYS A 88 0.02 -14.45 -14.77
C CYS A 88 0.58 -14.46 -16.19
N THR A 89 -0.29 -14.34 -17.20
CA THR A 89 0.16 -14.00 -18.55
C THR A 89 0.42 -12.50 -18.59
N GLU A 90 1.67 -12.11 -18.74
CA GLU A 90 2.01 -10.71 -19.02
C GLU A 90 1.56 -10.42 -20.46
N GLU A 91 0.45 -9.71 -20.63
CA GLU A 91 0.12 -9.10 -21.92
C GLU A 91 1.16 -8.01 -22.19
N TYR A 92 2.17 -8.34 -22.99
CA TYR A 92 3.03 -7.33 -23.61
C TYR A 92 2.18 -6.62 -24.68
N ALA A 93 1.73 -5.41 -24.35
CA ALA A 93 1.06 -4.49 -25.28
C ALA A 93 2.03 -3.92 -26.33
#